data_AF-A0A1D4N450-F1
#
_entry.id   AF-A0A1D4N450-F1
#
_cell.length_a   1.000
_cell.length_b   1.000
_cell.length_c   1.000
_cell.angle_alpha   90.00
_cell.angle_beta   90.00
_cell.angle_gamma   90.00
#
_symmetry.space_group_name_H-M   'P 1'
#
loop_
_entity.id
_entity.type
_entity.pdbx_description
1 polymer ?
#
loop_
_entity_poly.entity_id
_entity_poly.type
_entity_poly.pdbx_seq_one_letter_code
_entity_poly.pdbx_strand_id
1 'polypeptide(L)'
;MNLLSLLLILLGIILGVVVGYLIARNLLHQKQIQARQTAKDIIEQGNKEAENIKKEKLLEAKEENQIIKEQSENELRERRGELQRQEARLLQKEENLERKSDLLDKKDEILEQKESKLEERQQQVDAKESSVQTLINKHEQELERISGLTQEEAAQEQLQRVEDELSQDIAILVKEKEKEAKEAVDKNAKELLATTVQRLAAEHTSESTVSVVNLPNDEMKGRIIGREGRNIRTLETLTGIDLIIDDTPEAVILSGFDPIRREIARTALVNLVSDGRIHPGRIEDMVDKARKEVDDIIRDAGEQATFEINVHNMHPDLVKILGRLKYRTSYGQNVLKHSIEVAHLSGMLAAELGEDITLAKRAGLLHDVGKAIDHEVEGSHVEIGVELAKKYAENDTVINAIHSHHGDVEPTSIISILVAAADALSAARPGARKETLENYIRRLERLETLSEGYEGVEKAFAIQAGREIRVIVSPETIDDLKSHRLARDIKRQIEDELQYPGHIKVTVVRETRAIEYAK
;
A
#
# COMPACT_ATOMS: atom_id res chain seq x y z
N MET A 1 98.92 -84.51 0.87
CA MET A 1 98.13 -83.54 0.08
C MET A 1 99.09 -82.78 -0.82
N ASN A 2 98.88 -82.79 -2.14
CA ASN A 2 99.74 -82.04 -3.06
C ASN A 2 99.54 -80.52 -2.85
N LEU A 3 100.60 -79.72 -3.00
CA LEU A 3 100.58 -78.25 -2.83
C LEU A 3 99.44 -77.57 -3.64
N LEU A 4 99.15 -78.12 -4.81
CA LEU A 4 98.04 -77.70 -5.69
C LEU A 4 96.66 -77.80 -5.02
N SER A 5 96.42 -78.85 -4.23
CA SER A 5 95.14 -79.04 -3.53
C SER A 5 94.93 -78.01 -2.42
N LEU A 6 95.99 -77.60 -1.72
CA LEU A 6 95.93 -76.54 -0.70
C LEU A 6 95.63 -75.17 -1.32
N LEU A 7 96.23 -74.86 -2.48
CA LEU A 7 95.98 -73.60 -3.21
C LEU A 7 94.53 -73.51 -3.72
N LEU A 8 93.96 -74.61 -4.21
CA LEU A 8 92.56 -74.64 -4.67
C LEU A 8 91.57 -74.47 -3.51
N ILE A 9 91.84 -75.05 -2.34
CA ILE A 9 91.03 -74.85 -1.13
C ILE A 9 91.10 -73.38 -0.67
N LEU A 10 92.30 -72.80 -0.65
CA LEU A 10 92.50 -71.39 -0.29
C LEU A 10 91.76 -70.46 -1.27
N LEU A 11 91.84 -70.73 -2.58
CA LEU A 11 91.13 -69.98 -3.60
C LEU A 11 89.60 -70.10 -3.46
N GLY A 12 89.09 -71.29 -3.12
CA GLY A 12 87.67 -71.51 -2.85
C GLY A 12 87.17 -70.74 -1.62
N ILE A 13 87.97 -70.66 -0.56
CA ILE A 13 87.66 -69.86 0.64
C ILE A 13 87.66 -68.37 0.29
N ILE A 14 88.67 -67.88 -0.43
CA ILE A 14 88.75 -66.48 -0.87
C ILE A 14 87.54 -66.14 -1.75
N LEU A 15 87.20 -66.99 -2.71
CA LEU A 15 86.06 -66.78 -3.59
C LEU A 15 84.73 -66.80 -2.81
N GLY A 16 84.57 -67.72 -1.86
CA GLY A 16 83.40 -67.79 -0.98
C GLY A 16 83.24 -66.55 -0.10
N VAL A 17 84.35 -66.01 0.45
CA VAL A 17 84.34 -64.77 1.23
C VAL A 17 84.01 -63.57 0.36
N VAL A 18 84.57 -63.48 -0.85
CA VAL A 18 84.28 -62.38 -1.79
C VAL A 18 82.82 -62.42 -2.24
N VAL A 19 82.30 -63.58 -2.65
CA VAL A 19 80.89 -63.74 -3.06
C VAL A 19 79.96 -63.48 -1.87
N GLY A 20 80.27 -64.02 -0.68
CA GLY A 20 79.50 -63.77 0.53
C GLY A 20 79.47 -62.30 0.93
N TYR A 21 80.60 -61.59 0.83
CA TYR A 21 80.68 -60.15 1.07
C TYR A 21 79.85 -59.35 0.07
N LEU A 22 79.90 -59.70 -1.22
CA LEU A 22 79.10 -59.02 -2.26
C LEU A 22 77.59 -59.21 -2.04
N ILE A 23 77.15 -60.43 -1.70
CA ILE A 23 75.74 -60.72 -1.38
C ILE A 23 75.31 -59.96 -0.12
N ALA A 24 76.10 -60.02 0.96
CA ALA A 24 75.82 -59.32 2.20
C ALA A 24 75.75 -57.79 2.00
N ARG A 25 76.68 -57.22 1.22
CA ARG A 25 76.69 -55.80 0.87
C ARG A 25 75.43 -55.41 0.09
N ASN A 26 75.00 -56.23 -0.87
CA ASN A 26 73.80 -55.94 -1.65
C ASN A 26 72.52 -56.01 -0.80
N LEU A 27 72.40 -57.01 0.08
CA LEU A 27 71.27 -57.14 1.01
C LEU A 27 71.21 -55.98 2.02
N LEU A 28 72.36 -55.56 2.57
CA LEU A 28 72.45 -54.40 3.46
C LEU A 28 72.07 -53.11 2.74
N HIS A 29 72.52 -52.93 1.49
CA HIS A 29 72.18 -51.77 0.68
C HIS A 29 70.68 -51.73 0.36
N GLN A 30 70.07 -52.87 0.01
CA GLN A 30 68.61 -52.95 -0.19
C GLN A 30 67.83 -52.65 1.09
N LYS A 31 68.23 -53.20 2.25
CA LYS A 31 67.63 -52.87 3.54
C LYS A 31 67.76 -51.37 3.87
N GLN A 32 68.89 -50.76 3.54
CA GLN A 32 69.11 -49.33 3.77
C GLN A 32 68.24 -48.46 2.85
N ILE A 33 68.05 -48.85 1.58
CA ILE A 33 67.12 -48.18 0.66
C ILE A 33 65.69 -48.29 1.21
N GLN A 34 65.28 -49.48 1.61
CA GLN A 34 63.94 -49.72 2.14
C GLN A 34 63.70 -48.92 3.42
N ALA A 35 64.65 -48.91 4.37
CA ALA A 35 64.56 -48.09 5.57
C ALA A 35 64.47 -46.58 5.27
N ARG A 36 65.19 -46.10 4.24
CA ARG A 36 65.09 -44.70 3.79
C ARG A 36 63.75 -44.39 3.13
N GLN A 37 63.19 -45.31 2.36
CA GLN A 37 61.86 -45.18 1.78
C GLN A 37 60.81 -45.14 2.88
N THR A 38 60.81 -46.10 3.81
CA THR A 38 59.90 -46.11 4.95
C THR A 38 60.01 -44.84 5.79
N ALA A 39 61.22 -44.32 6.03
CA ALA A 39 61.39 -43.05 6.74
C ALA A 39 60.79 -41.86 5.96
N LYS A 40 60.91 -41.83 4.63
CA LYS A 40 60.26 -40.82 3.79
C LYS A 40 58.75 -40.95 3.82
N ASP A 41 58.22 -42.16 3.71
CA ASP A 41 56.79 -42.44 3.73
C ASP A 41 56.16 -42.01 5.06
N ILE A 42 56.83 -42.29 6.20
CA ILE A 42 56.40 -41.83 7.53
C ILE A 42 56.34 -40.30 7.60
N ILE A 43 57.35 -39.60 7.07
CA ILE A 43 57.38 -38.13 7.06
C ILE A 43 56.27 -37.57 6.15
N GLU A 44 56.07 -38.17 4.97
CA GLU A 44 55.02 -37.74 4.04
C GLU A 44 53.63 -37.96 4.63
N GLN A 45 53.41 -39.11 5.27
CA GLN A 45 52.17 -39.42 5.96
C GLN A 45 51.93 -38.48 7.14
N GLY A 46 52.95 -38.21 7.96
CA GLY A 46 52.86 -37.24 9.04
C GLY A 46 52.52 -35.83 8.57
N ASN A 47 53.09 -35.40 7.43
CA ASN A 47 52.75 -34.10 6.82
C ASN A 47 51.31 -34.07 6.30
N LYS A 48 50.83 -35.14 5.67
CA LYS A 48 49.43 -35.27 5.21
C LYS A 48 48.45 -35.25 6.39
N GLU A 49 48.75 -35.97 7.47
CA GLU A 49 47.96 -35.97 8.69
C GLU A 49 47.93 -34.57 9.34
N ALA A 50 49.07 -33.89 9.41
CA ALA A 50 49.15 -32.51 9.91
C ALA A 50 48.35 -31.52 9.06
N GLU A 51 48.37 -31.64 7.73
CA GLU A 51 47.52 -30.83 6.85
C GLU A 51 46.03 -31.10 7.05
N ASN A 52 45.64 -32.37 7.25
CA ASN A 52 44.26 -32.74 7.49
C ASN A 52 43.76 -32.18 8.83
N ILE A 53 44.54 -32.33 9.91
CA ILE A 53 44.21 -31.75 11.22
C ILE A 53 44.09 -30.22 11.12
N LYS A 54 45.00 -29.57 10.38
CA LYS A 54 44.92 -28.12 10.16
C LYS A 54 43.64 -27.72 9.43
N LYS A 55 43.24 -28.46 8.39
CA LYS A 55 41.99 -28.21 7.66
C LYS A 55 40.77 -28.43 8.54
N GLU A 56 40.75 -29.49 9.33
CA GLU A 56 39.69 -29.80 10.29
C GLU A 56 39.54 -28.68 11.33
N LYS A 57 40.63 -28.25 11.96
CA LYS A 57 40.61 -27.14 12.92
C LYS A 57 40.21 -25.80 12.30
N LEU A 58 40.59 -25.55 11.05
CA LEU A 58 40.11 -24.36 10.32
C LEU A 58 38.62 -24.44 10.00
N LEU A 59 38.07 -25.63 9.80
CA LEU A 59 36.65 -25.84 9.52
C LEU A 59 35.83 -25.69 10.80
N GLU A 60 36.24 -26.31 11.90
CA GLU A 60 35.67 -26.10 13.24
C GLU A 60 35.65 -24.61 13.62
N ALA A 61 36.77 -23.90 13.45
CA ALA A 61 36.85 -22.48 13.75
C ALA A 61 35.94 -21.61 12.87
N LYS A 62 35.65 -22.04 11.63
CA LYS A 62 34.68 -21.38 10.74
C LYS A 62 33.25 -21.64 11.19
N GLU A 63 32.92 -22.86 11.57
CA GLU A 63 31.61 -23.23 12.11
C GLU A 63 31.32 -22.48 13.40
N GLU A 64 32.26 -22.41 14.34
CA GLU A 64 32.13 -21.61 15.57
C GLU A 64 31.95 -20.13 15.26
N ASN A 65 32.71 -19.56 14.32
CA ASN A 65 32.52 -18.16 13.90
C ASN A 65 31.13 -17.92 13.34
N GLN A 66 30.60 -18.87 12.56
CA GLN A 66 29.27 -18.75 11.98
C GLN A 66 28.19 -18.81 13.05
N ILE A 67 28.31 -19.69 14.04
CA ILE A 67 27.40 -19.77 15.19
C ILE A 67 27.45 -18.46 15.99
N ILE A 68 28.63 -17.95 16.30
CA ILE A 68 28.80 -16.66 17.02
C ILE A 68 28.17 -15.51 16.24
N LYS A 69 28.34 -15.50 14.91
CA LYS A 69 27.75 -14.48 14.04
C LYS A 69 26.22 -14.55 14.05
N GLU A 70 25.64 -15.74 13.92
CA GLU A 70 24.17 -15.94 13.97
C GLU A 70 23.60 -15.54 15.34
N GLN A 71 24.28 -15.88 16.44
CA GLN A 71 23.88 -15.45 17.78
C GLN A 71 23.91 -13.93 17.92
N SER A 72 24.97 -13.27 17.43
CA SER A 72 25.09 -11.82 17.46
C SER A 72 24.04 -11.12 16.59
N GLU A 73 23.72 -11.67 15.41
CA GLU A 73 22.66 -11.15 14.53
C GLU A 73 21.28 -11.29 15.18
N ASN A 74 21.02 -12.41 15.87
CA ASN A 74 19.78 -12.61 16.61
C ASN A 74 19.65 -11.64 17.80
N GLU A 75 20.71 -11.46 18.59
CA GLU A 75 20.73 -10.48 19.70
C GLU A 75 20.51 -9.05 19.18
N LEU A 76 21.17 -8.68 18.08
CA LEU A 76 20.96 -7.38 17.42
C LEU A 76 19.53 -7.19 16.94
N ARG A 77 18.90 -8.26 16.41
CA ARG A 77 17.51 -8.24 15.96
C ARG A 77 16.54 -8.07 17.13
N GLU A 78 16.77 -8.78 18.23
CA GLU A 78 15.96 -8.66 19.45
C GLU A 78 16.08 -7.25 20.04
N ARG A 79 17.31 -6.74 20.16
CA ARG A 79 17.57 -5.39 20.68
C ARG A 79 16.99 -4.29 19.78
N ARG A 80 17.02 -4.45 18.46
CA ARG A 80 16.30 -3.56 17.53
C ARG A 80 14.79 -3.62 17.74
N GLY A 81 14.22 -4.80 17.97
CA GLY A 81 12.80 -4.96 18.27
C GLY A 81 12.40 -4.30 19.59
N GLU A 82 13.23 -4.39 20.63
CA GLU A 82 13.03 -3.65 21.89
C GLU A 82 13.09 -2.15 21.71
N LEU A 83 14.07 -1.64 20.96
CA LEU A 83 14.19 -0.21 20.65
C LEU A 83 12.97 0.31 19.89
N GLN A 84 12.49 -0.42 18.87
CA GLN A 84 11.28 -0.04 18.14
C GLN A 84 10.04 -0.01 19.04
N ARG A 85 9.91 -0.95 19.99
CA ARG A 85 8.82 -0.94 20.98
C ARG A 85 8.91 0.25 21.94
N GLN A 86 10.11 0.61 22.37
CA GLN A 86 10.33 1.79 23.20
C GLN A 86 10.03 3.09 22.43
N GLU A 87 10.45 3.18 21.17
CA GLU A 87 10.19 4.31 20.28
C GLU A 87 8.69 4.49 20.02
N ALA A 88 7.97 3.42 19.69
CA ALA A 88 6.51 3.46 19.53
C ALA A 88 5.80 3.92 20.82
N ARG A 89 6.27 3.46 21.99
CA ARG A 89 5.72 3.91 23.29
C ARG A 89 6.02 5.39 23.57
N LEU A 90 7.18 5.90 23.15
CA LEU A 90 7.53 7.31 23.28
C LEU A 90 6.67 8.18 22.36
N LEU A 91 6.53 7.81 21.08
CA LEU A 91 5.67 8.49 20.12
C LEU A 91 4.21 8.55 20.59
N GLN A 92 3.67 7.45 21.12
CA GLN A 92 2.32 7.45 21.68
C GLN A 92 2.19 8.39 22.89
N LYS A 93 3.26 8.53 23.69
CA LYS A 93 3.27 9.43 24.84
C LYS A 93 3.37 10.89 24.41
N GLU A 94 4.13 11.16 23.35
CA GLU A 94 4.27 12.47 22.72
C GLU A 94 2.93 12.93 22.11
N GLU A 95 2.27 12.07 21.34
CA GLU A 95 0.94 12.36 20.78
C GLU A 95 -0.11 12.63 21.88
N ASN A 96 -0.07 11.87 22.98
CA ASN A 96 -0.95 12.12 24.12
C ASN A 96 -0.67 13.46 24.82
N LEU A 97 0.59 13.89 24.86
CA LEU A 97 0.97 15.19 25.41
C LEU A 97 0.55 16.33 24.48
N GLU A 98 0.71 16.17 23.17
CA GLU A 98 0.28 17.13 22.16
C GLU A 98 -1.24 17.34 22.20
N ARG A 99 -2.02 16.25 22.21
CA ARG A 99 -3.49 16.31 22.41
C ARG A 99 -3.88 17.01 23.70
N LYS A 100 -3.11 16.84 24.78
CA LYS A 100 -3.37 17.50 26.06
C LYS A 100 -3.01 18.99 26.00
N SER A 101 -1.98 19.36 25.24
CA SER A 101 -1.63 20.76 24.95
C SER A 101 -2.76 21.43 24.16
N ASP A 102 -3.21 20.83 23.07
CA ASP A 102 -4.32 21.37 22.26
C ASP A 102 -5.61 21.57 23.07
N LEU A 103 -5.88 20.65 24.01
CA LEU A 103 -7.03 20.77 24.91
C LEU A 103 -6.88 21.91 25.92
N LEU A 104 -5.65 22.21 26.35
CA LEU A 104 -5.37 23.37 27.21
C LEU A 104 -5.49 24.66 26.41
N ASP A 105 -4.91 24.72 25.21
CA ASP A 105 -4.98 25.91 24.35
C ASP A 105 -6.44 26.26 24.00
N LYS A 106 -7.26 25.25 23.67
CA LYS A 106 -8.72 25.44 23.46
C LYS A 106 -9.44 25.93 24.72
N LYS A 107 -9.02 25.46 25.91
CA LYS A 107 -9.62 25.93 27.17
C LYS A 107 -9.26 27.38 27.46
N ASP A 108 -8.02 27.76 27.15
CA ASP A 108 -7.55 29.14 27.31
C ASP A 108 -8.28 30.07 26.34
N GLU A 109 -8.45 29.68 25.07
CA GLU A 109 -9.27 30.46 24.11
C GLU A 109 -10.72 30.63 24.59
N ILE A 110 -11.34 29.57 25.13
CA ILE A 110 -12.71 29.65 25.67
C ILE A 110 -12.76 30.56 26.91
N LEU A 111 -11.74 30.53 27.76
CA LEU A 111 -11.65 31.41 28.92
C LEU A 111 -11.49 32.87 28.49
N GLU A 112 -10.62 33.14 27.53
CA GLU A 112 -10.38 34.48 26.99
C GLU A 112 -11.64 35.06 26.32
N GLN A 113 -12.39 34.24 25.57
CA GLN A 113 -13.70 34.63 25.04
C GLN A 113 -14.73 34.90 26.14
N LYS A 114 -14.73 34.13 27.24
CA LYS A 114 -15.62 34.36 28.37
C LYS A 114 -15.27 35.63 29.11
N GLU A 115 -13.98 35.92 29.30
CA GLU A 115 -13.49 37.15 29.91
C GLU A 115 -13.90 38.36 29.06
N SER A 116 -13.65 38.31 27.74
CA SER A 116 -14.08 39.37 26.82
C SER A 116 -15.59 39.60 26.85
N LYS A 117 -16.41 38.53 26.85
CA LYS A 117 -17.87 38.65 26.98
C LYS A 117 -18.29 39.20 28.34
N LEU A 118 -17.60 38.85 29.42
CA LEU A 118 -17.85 39.41 30.75
C LEU A 118 -17.54 40.91 30.78
N GLU A 119 -16.44 41.31 30.16
CA GLU A 119 -16.01 42.70 30.07
C GLU A 119 -16.98 43.54 29.23
N GLU A 120 -17.43 43.01 28.09
CA GLU A 120 -18.48 43.63 27.27
C GLU A 120 -19.80 43.75 28.04
N ARG A 121 -20.18 42.70 28.77
CA ARG A 121 -21.40 42.71 29.59
C ARG A 121 -21.29 43.68 30.75
N GLN A 122 -20.11 43.83 31.35
CA GLN A 122 -19.85 44.83 32.38
C GLN A 122 -19.99 46.25 31.79
N GLN A 123 -19.38 46.52 30.63
CA GLN A 123 -19.53 47.81 29.95
C GLN A 123 -21.00 48.09 29.58
N GLN A 124 -21.75 47.09 29.15
CA GLN A 124 -23.19 47.23 28.88
C GLN A 124 -24.00 47.50 30.15
N VAL A 125 -23.64 46.87 31.29
CA VAL A 125 -24.26 47.14 32.59
C VAL A 125 -23.96 48.56 33.03
N ASP A 126 -22.70 49.00 32.94
CA ASP A 126 -22.29 50.37 33.31
C ASP A 126 -22.97 51.41 32.41
N ALA A 127 -23.06 51.14 31.10
CA ALA A 127 -23.80 51.97 30.15
C ALA A 127 -25.30 51.99 30.46
N LYS A 128 -25.88 50.84 30.84
CA LYS A 128 -27.28 50.75 31.28
C LYS A 128 -27.50 51.53 32.56
N GLU A 129 -26.64 51.40 33.58
CA GLU A 129 -26.73 52.20 34.81
C GLU A 129 -26.66 53.70 34.51
N SER A 130 -25.75 54.13 33.65
CA SER A 130 -25.67 55.52 33.19
C SER A 130 -26.94 55.95 32.45
N SER A 131 -27.46 55.10 31.56
CA SER A 131 -28.70 55.36 30.83
C SER A 131 -29.92 55.40 31.76
N VAL A 132 -29.98 54.54 32.78
CA VAL A 132 -31.03 54.50 33.81
C VAL A 132 -30.96 55.74 34.66
N GLN A 133 -29.76 56.21 35.05
CA GLN A 133 -29.62 57.48 35.77
C GLN A 133 -30.10 58.65 34.91
N THR A 134 -29.82 58.62 33.61
CA THR A 134 -30.31 59.61 32.65
C THR A 134 -31.83 59.49 32.45
N LEU A 135 -32.37 58.28 32.45
CA LEU A 135 -33.80 57.98 32.34
C LEU A 135 -34.56 58.37 33.59
N ILE A 136 -33.96 58.24 34.77
CA ILE A 136 -34.53 58.72 36.05
C ILE A 136 -34.63 60.25 36.00
N ASN A 137 -33.56 60.94 35.59
CA ASN A 137 -33.60 62.40 35.42
C ASN A 137 -34.62 62.84 34.36
N LYS A 138 -34.72 62.10 33.25
CA LYS A 138 -35.75 62.32 32.22
C LYS A 138 -37.15 61.97 32.72
N HIS A 139 -37.32 60.94 33.53
CA HIS A 139 -38.60 60.58 34.13
C HIS A 139 -39.03 61.57 35.19
N GLU A 140 -38.12 62.22 35.92
CA GLU A 140 -38.46 63.36 36.79
C GLU A 140 -38.96 64.55 35.95
N GLN A 141 -38.31 64.86 34.82
CA GLN A 141 -38.78 65.88 33.88
C GLN A 141 -40.09 65.48 33.16
N GLU A 142 -40.25 64.21 32.87
CA GLU A 142 -41.43 63.69 32.21
C GLU A 142 -42.57 63.48 33.20
N LEU A 143 -42.33 63.26 34.50
CA LEU A 143 -43.32 63.31 35.57
C LEU A 143 -43.81 64.75 35.82
N GLU A 144 -42.95 65.76 35.63
CA GLU A 144 -43.40 67.15 35.51
C GLU A 144 -44.31 67.35 34.27
N ARG A 145 -44.05 66.64 33.17
CA ARG A 145 -44.85 66.69 31.92
C ARG A 145 -46.12 65.82 31.92
N ILE A 146 -46.12 64.68 32.61
CA ILE A 146 -47.18 63.64 32.66
C ILE A 146 -48.30 64.03 33.64
N SER A 147 -48.27 65.25 34.19
CA SER A 147 -49.41 65.88 34.88
C SER A 147 -50.67 66.08 34.01
N GLY A 148 -50.72 65.53 32.79
CA GLY A 148 -51.83 65.71 31.85
C GLY A 148 -52.23 64.52 30.97
N LEU A 149 -51.79 63.27 31.22
CA LEU A 149 -52.23 62.09 30.43
C LEU A 149 -53.07 61.12 31.26
N THR A 150 -54.06 60.48 30.62
CA THR A 150 -54.92 59.48 31.26
C THR A 150 -54.32 58.07 31.19
N GLN A 151 -54.60 57.25 32.21
CA GLN A 151 -53.95 55.96 32.47
C GLN A 151 -54.19 54.91 31.36
N GLU A 152 -55.28 55.01 30.62
CA GLU A 152 -55.65 54.08 29.55
C GLU A 152 -54.89 54.34 28.25
N GLU A 153 -54.63 55.60 27.92
CA GLU A 153 -53.92 55.98 26.67
C GLU A 153 -52.43 55.59 26.73
N ALA A 154 -51.81 55.72 27.90
CA ALA A 154 -50.42 55.34 28.12
C ALA A 154 -50.19 53.80 28.11
N ALA A 155 -51.18 53.02 28.56
CA ALA A 155 -51.07 51.56 28.58
C ALA A 155 -51.16 50.96 27.17
N GLN A 156 -51.99 51.55 26.30
CA GLN A 156 -52.21 51.06 24.95
C GLN A 156 -51.02 51.35 24.01
N GLU A 157 -50.40 52.54 24.13
CA GLU A 157 -49.19 52.89 23.38
C GLU A 157 -47.99 52.01 23.78
N GLN A 158 -47.89 51.65 25.08
CA GLN A 158 -46.84 50.75 25.59
C GLN A 158 -47.00 49.32 25.06
N LEU A 159 -48.23 48.79 25.10
CA LEU A 159 -48.51 47.44 24.60
C LEU A 159 -48.16 47.28 23.12
N GLN A 160 -48.48 48.28 22.30
CA GLN A 160 -48.19 48.27 20.85
C GLN A 160 -46.67 48.27 20.58
N ARG A 161 -45.89 49.06 21.31
CA ARG A 161 -44.42 49.08 21.18
C ARG A 161 -43.78 47.75 21.57
N VAL A 162 -44.27 47.13 22.63
CA VAL A 162 -43.75 45.86 23.13
C VAL A 162 -44.05 44.72 22.14
N GLU A 163 -45.21 44.73 21.48
CA GLU A 163 -45.53 43.75 20.43
C GLU A 163 -44.62 43.87 19.21
N ASP A 164 -44.31 45.10 18.77
CA ASP A 164 -43.43 45.33 17.61
C ASP A 164 -41.96 44.97 17.92
N GLU A 165 -41.44 45.30 19.11
CA GLU A 165 -40.10 44.91 19.55
C GLU A 165 -39.96 43.38 19.71
N LEU A 166 -40.92 42.73 20.37
CA LEU A 166 -40.89 41.28 20.59
C LEU A 166 -40.93 40.49 19.27
N SER A 167 -41.64 40.98 18.27
CA SER A 167 -41.75 40.31 16.96
C SER A 167 -40.40 40.21 16.25
N GLN A 168 -39.59 41.26 16.34
CA GLN A 168 -38.26 41.32 15.71
C GLN A 168 -37.24 40.47 16.48
N ASP A 169 -37.30 40.50 17.83
CA ASP A 169 -36.45 39.70 18.70
C ASP A 169 -36.73 38.19 18.55
N ILE A 170 -37.99 37.79 18.43
CA ILE A 170 -38.37 36.38 18.19
C ILE A 170 -37.83 35.91 16.84
N ALA A 171 -37.89 36.74 15.78
CA ALA A 171 -37.37 36.35 14.47
C ALA A 171 -35.84 36.16 14.47
N ILE A 172 -35.12 37.02 15.19
CA ILE A 172 -33.66 36.89 15.37
C ILE A 172 -33.33 35.63 16.18
N LEU A 173 -34.05 35.40 17.29
CA LEU A 173 -33.88 34.22 18.13
C LEU A 173 -34.13 32.92 17.36
N VAL A 174 -35.19 32.85 16.54
CA VAL A 174 -35.48 31.68 15.70
C VAL A 174 -34.33 31.42 14.72
N LYS A 175 -33.83 32.46 14.07
CA LYS A 175 -32.72 32.35 13.11
C LYS A 175 -31.41 31.93 13.77
N GLU A 176 -31.11 32.45 14.97
CA GLU A 176 -29.98 32.00 15.77
C GLU A 176 -30.13 30.54 16.18
N LYS A 177 -31.32 30.11 16.63
CA LYS A 177 -31.57 28.72 17.02
C LYS A 177 -31.51 27.75 15.84
N GLU A 178 -31.98 28.14 14.66
CA GLU A 178 -31.79 27.35 13.45
C GLU A 178 -30.32 27.22 13.08
N LYS A 179 -29.54 28.30 13.21
CA LYS A 179 -28.09 28.27 12.94
C LYS A 179 -27.35 27.37 13.95
N GLU A 180 -27.64 27.51 15.24
CA GLU A 180 -27.08 26.65 16.30
C GLU A 180 -27.43 25.18 16.06
N ALA A 181 -28.68 24.87 15.70
CA ALA A 181 -29.09 23.51 15.37
C ALA A 181 -28.33 22.96 14.16
N LYS A 182 -28.14 23.77 13.12
CA LYS A 182 -27.40 23.37 11.91
C LYS A 182 -25.92 23.13 12.19
N GLU A 183 -25.28 23.99 12.99
CA GLU A 183 -23.89 23.83 13.43
C GLU A 183 -23.72 22.59 14.33
N ALA A 184 -24.67 22.34 15.23
CA ALA A 184 -24.67 21.15 16.07
C ALA A 184 -24.82 19.86 15.25
N VAL A 185 -25.70 19.84 14.24
CA VAL A 185 -25.86 18.70 13.32
C VAL A 185 -24.59 18.46 12.52
N ASP A 186 -23.98 19.51 11.95
CA ASP A 186 -22.75 19.39 11.16
C ASP A 186 -21.58 18.88 12.03
N LYS A 187 -21.46 19.36 13.27
CA LYS A 187 -20.46 18.88 14.22
C LYS A 187 -20.68 17.41 14.57
N ASN A 188 -21.91 17.02 14.91
CA ASN A 188 -22.24 15.65 15.27
C ASN A 188 -22.03 14.70 14.08
N ALA A 189 -22.40 15.10 12.87
CA ALA A 189 -22.16 14.31 11.65
C ALA A 189 -20.66 14.09 11.40
N LYS A 190 -19.84 15.14 11.56
CA LYS A 190 -18.38 15.04 11.45
C LYS A 190 -17.78 14.12 12.52
N GLU A 191 -18.23 14.22 13.77
CA GLU A 191 -17.78 13.33 14.86
C GLU A 191 -18.18 11.87 14.59
N LEU A 192 -19.38 11.63 14.08
CA LEU A 192 -19.87 10.30 13.71
C LEU A 192 -19.01 9.68 12.60
N LEU A 193 -18.78 10.43 11.53
CA LEU A 193 -17.95 10.01 10.41
C LEU A 193 -16.50 9.75 10.85
N ALA A 194 -15.92 10.66 11.65
CA ALA A 194 -14.56 10.50 12.17
C ALA A 194 -14.43 9.25 13.05
N THR A 195 -15.41 8.99 13.93
CA THR A 195 -15.43 7.80 14.80
C THR A 195 -15.56 6.51 13.98
N THR A 196 -16.42 6.53 12.96
CA THR A 196 -16.65 5.40 12.06
C THR A 196 -15.40 5.06 11.26
N VAL A 197 -14.71 6.08 10.72
CA VAL A 197 -13.45 5.92 9.98
C VAL A 197 -12.32 5.43 10.89
N GLN A 198 -12.18 5.99 12.10
CA GLN A 198 -11.13 5.60 13.07
C GLN A 198 -11.23 4.14 13.51
N ARG A 199 -12.45 3.60 13.65
CA ARG A 199 -12.66 2.19 14.01
C ARG A 199 -12.22 1.22 12.91
N LEU A 200 -12.04 1.69 11.68
CA LEU A 200 -11.72 0.88 10.52
C LEU A 200 -10.30 1.17 10.02
N ALA A 201 -9.29 0.70 10.75
CA ALA A 201 -7.90 0.70 10.32
C ALA A 201 -7.60 -0.63 9.60
N ALA A 202 -7.95 -0.73 8.32
CA ALA A 202 -7.59 -1.88 7.48
C ALA A 202 -6.31 -1.58 6.68
N GLU A 203 -5.36 -2.52 6.69
CA GLU A 203 -4.18 -2.48 5.83
C GLU A 203 -4.55 -2.91 4.41
N HIS A 204 -4.27 -2.07 3.41
CA HIS A 204 -4.49 -2.41 2.00
C HIS A 204 -3.20 -2.43 1.20
N THR A 205 -2.92 -3.58 0.60
CA THR A 205 -1.93 -3.76 -0.45
C THR A 205 -2.59 -3.56 -1.81
N SER A 206 -2.02 -2.69 -2.64
CA SER A 206 -2.43 -2.57 -4.04
C SER A 206 -1.95 -3.80 -4.81
N GLU A 207 -2.85 -4.46 -5.52
CA GLU A 207 -2.51 -5.61 -6.37
C GLU A 207 -2.27 -5.15 -7.82
N SER A 208 -1.25 -5.71 -8.45
CA SER A 208 -0.87 -5.40 -9.83
C SER A 208 -1.80 -6.09 -10.83
N THR A 209 -2.09 -5.43 -11.95
CA THR A 209 -2.87 -5.98 -13.07
C THR A 209 -2.12 -7.05 -13.86
N VAL A 210 -0.83 -7.24 -13.57
CA VAL A 210 0.02 -8.24 -14.23
C VAL A 210 0.37 -9.33 -13.23
N SER A 211 0.12 -10.58 -13.61
CA SER A 211 0.58 -11.75 -12.86
C SER A 211 1.88 -12.25 -13.45
N VAL A 212 2.96 -12.12 -12.70
CA VAL A 212 4.28 -12.67 -13.06
C VAL A 212 4.44 -14.01 -12.39
N VAL A 213 4.84 -15.02 -13.15
CA VAL A 213 5.20 -16.34 -12.61
C VAL A 213 6.70 -16.54 -12.73
N ASN A 214 7.35 -16.71 -11.59
CA ASN A 214 8.77 -16.98 -11.52
C ASN A 214 9.01 -18.47 -11.80
N LEU A 215 9.95 -18.74 -12.71
CA LEU A 215 10.38 -20.07 -13.08
C LEU A 215 11.70 -20.39 -12.39
N PRO A 216 11.96 -21.66 -12.04
CA PRO A 216 13.19 -22.04 -11.33
C PRO A 216 14.44 -22.03 -12.23
N ASN A 217 14.29 -22.03 -13.56
CA ASN A 217 15.37 -21.90 -14.55
C ASN A 217 14.79 -21.69 -15.97
N ASP A 218 15.65 -21.28 -16.91
CA ASP A 218 15.30 -21.11 -18.33
C ASP A 218 15.00 -22.44 -19.06
N GLU A 219 15.45 -23.58 -18.55
CA GLU A 219 15.08 -24.89 -19.11
C GLU A 219 13.56 -25.13 -18.98
N MET A 220 12.99 -24.75 -17.83
CA MET A 220 11.55 -24.81 -17.61
C MET A 220 10.79 -23.85 -18.52
N LYS A 221 11.35 -22.66 -18.80
CA LYS A 221 10.82 -21.72 -19.80
C LYS A 221 10.74 -22.39 -21.19
N GLY A 222 11.79 -23.09 -21.61
CA GLY A 222 11.82 -23.88 -22.84
C GLY A 222 10.79 -25.01 -22.88
N ARG A 223 10.55 -25.71 -21.77
CA ARG A 223 9.54 -26.78 -21.66
C ARG A 223 8.11 -26.23 -21.70
N ILE A 224 7.86 -25.06 -21.12
CA ILE A 224 6.57 -24.36 -21.16
C ILE A 224 6.22 -23.93 -22.59
N ILE A 225 7.19 -23.43 -23.36
CA ILE A 225 7.00 -23.14 -24.80
C ILE A 225 6.71 -24.46 -25.55
N GLY A 226 7.55 -25.48 -25.33
CA GLY A 226 7.49 -26.75 -26.03
C GLY A 226 7.94 -26.63 -27.49
N ARG A 227 8.04 -27.77 -28.18
CA ARG A 227 8.45 -27.79 -29.60
C ARG A 227 7.41 -27.02 -30.44
N GLU A 228 7.88 -26.04 -31.21
CA GLU A 228 7.04 -25.16 -32.06
C GLU A 228 5.95 -24.38 -31.30
N GLY A 229 6.12 -24.15 -29.99
CA GLY A 229 5.11 -23.46 -29.18
C GLY A 229 3.86 -24.31 -28.89
N ARG A 230 3.93 -25.64 -29.05
CA ARG A 230 2.76 -26.51 -28.85
C ARG A 230 2.20 -26.45 -27.44
N ASN A 231 3.06 -26.39 -26.43
CA ASN A 231 2.64 -26.43 -25.03
C ASN A 231 2.01 -25.10 -24.62
N ILE A 232 2.66 -23.98 -24.95
CA ILE A 232 2.12 -22.64 -24.70
C ILE A 232 0.76 -22.45 -25.37
N ARG A 233 0.61 -22.79 -26.66
CA ARG A 233 -0.68 -22.71 -27.37
C ARG A 233 -1.76 -23.57 -26.75
N THR A 234 -1.40 -24.75 -26.23
CA THR A 234 -2.35 -25.64 -25.56
C THR A 234 -2.87 -24.97 -24.28
N LEU A 235 -1.98 -24.40 -23.47
CA LEU A 235 -2.36 -23.69 -22.25
C LEU A 235 -3.18 -22.43 -22.56
N GLU A 236 -2.77 -21.64 -23.54
CA GLU A 236 -3.50 -20.44 -24.00
C GLU A 236 -4.90 -20.80 -24.50
N THR A 237 -5.03 -21.87 -25.28
CA THR A 237 -6.34 -22.33 -25.79
C THR A 237 -7.25 -22.82 -24.66
N LEU A 238 -6.71 -23.55 -23.68
CA LEU A 238 -7.49 -24.11 -22.57
C LEU A 238 -7.89 -23.07 -21.53
N THR A 239 -7.07 -22.04 -21.32
CA THR A 239 -7.31 -21.00 -20.32
C THR A 239 -7.91 -19.72 -20.90
N GLY A 240 -7.68 -19.44 -22.18
CA GLY A 240 -8.06 -18.19 -22.84
C GLY A 240 -7.21 -16.99 -22.40
N ILE A 241 -5.97 -17.23 -21.93
CA ILE A 241 -5.03 -16.22 -21.44
C ILE A 241 -3.75 -16.31 -22.26
N ASP A 242 -3.22 -15.17 -22.69
CA ASP A 242 -2.00 -15.09 -23.48
C ASP A 242 -0.77 -15.14 -22.57
N LEU A 243 0.22 -15.95 -22.94
CA LEU A 243 1.47 -16.07 -22.21
C LEU A 243 2.56 -15.28 -22.94
N ILE A 244 2.95 -14.15 -22.35
CA ILE A 244 4.02 -13.33 -22.89
C ILE A 244 5.35 -13.83 -22.32
N ILE A 245 6.18 -14.33 -23.23
CA ILE A 245 7.53 -14.80 -22.93
C ILE A 245 8.50 -13.85 -23.63
N ASP A 246 9.12 -12.98 -22.84
CA ASP A 246 10.10 -11.98 -23.31
C ASP A 246 11.54 -12.36 -22.89
N ASP A 247 12.53 -11.52 -23.21
CA ASP A 247 13.94 -11.68 -22.86
C ASP A 247 14.21 -11.60 -21.34
N THR A 248 13.18 -11.37 -20.51
CA THR A 248 13.29 -11.44 -19.06
C THR A 248 13.63 -12.88 -18.62
N PRO A 249 14.79 -13.10 -17.96
CA PRO A 249 15.18 -14.44 -17.51
C PRO A 249 14.21 -14.94 -16.42
N GLU A 250 13.97 -16.25 -16.40
CA GLU A 250 13.24 -16.93 -15.30
C GLU A 250 11.82 -16.39 -15.00
N ALA A 251 11.17 -15.69 -15.93
CA ALA A 251 9.82 -15.15 -15.74
C ALA A 251 8.91 -15.36 -16.96
N VAL A 252 7.62 -15.61 -16.68
CA VAL A 252 6.54 -15.63 -17.68
C VAL A 252 5.45 -14.67 -17.23
N ILE A 253 4.99 -13.85 -18.16
CA ILE A 253 3.96 -12.84 -17.91
C ILE A 253 2.62 -13.36 -18.43
N LEU A 254 1.60 -13.37 -17.57
CA LEU A 254 0.24 -13.73 -17.95
C LEU A 254 -0.57 -12.47 -18.30
N SER A 255 -1.06 -12.41 -19.53
CA SER A 255 -1.83 -11.28 -20.05
C SER A 255 -3.24 -11.75 -20.44
N GLY A 256 -4.25 -11.03 -19.98
CA GLY A 256 -5.64 -11.32 -20.33
C GLY A 256 -6.61 -10.53 -19.46
N PHE A 257 -7.80 -10.24 -19.98
CA PHE A 257 -8.76 -9.33 -19.33
C PHE A 257 -9.55 -9.99 -18.18
N ASP A 258 -9.81 -11.29 -18.28
CA ASP A 258 -10.53 -12.05 -17.25
C ASP A 258 -9.57 -12.45 -16.11
N PRO A 259 -9.73 -11.89 -14.89
CA PRO A 259 -8.82 -12.15 -13.79
C PRO A 259 -8.94 -13.58 -13.24
N ILE A 260 -10.10 -14.22 -13.35
CA ILE A 260 -10.31 -15.60 -12.86
C ILE A 260 -9.61 -16.57 -13.82
N ARG A 261 -9.74 -16.36 -15.13
CA ARG A 261 -8.97 -17.17 -16.10
C ARG A 261 -7.47 -16.97 -15.92
N ARG A 262 -7.02 -15.74 -15.62
CA ARG A 262 -5.61 -15.44 -15.33
C ARG A 262 -5.12 -16.18 -14.08
N GLU A 263 -5.95 -16.24 -13.05
CA GLU A 263 -5.70 -17.02 -11.84
C GLU A 263 -5.56 -18.51 -12.15
N ILE A 264 -6.51 -19.08 -12.90
CA ILE A 264 -6.49 -20.48 -13.30
C ILE A 264 -5.22 -20.80 -14.10
N ALA A 265 -4.85 -19.94 -15.05
CA ALA A 265 -3.63 -20.08 -15.84
C ALA A 265 -2.38 -20.05 -14.94
N ARG A 266 -2.34 -19.14 -13.96
CA ARG A 266 -1.23 -19.05 -13.01
C ARG A 266 -1.11 -20.31 -12.15
N THR A 267 -2.20 -20.74 -11.53
CA THR A 267 -2.23 -21.92 -10.66
C THR A 267 -1.87 -23.18 -11.46
N ALA A 268 -2.37 -23.30 -12.69
CA ALA A 268 -1.98 -24.37 -13.60
C ALA A 268 -0.48 -24.33 -13.93
N LEU A 269 0.09 -23.16 -14.21
CA LEU A 269 1.52 -23.00 -14.50
C LEU A 269 2.39 -23.39 -13.29
N VAL A 270 2.03 -22.92 -12.09
CA VAL A 270 2.75 -23.25 -10.85
C VAL A 270 2.72 -24.76 -10.59
N ASN A 271 1.56 -25.39 -10.76
CA ASN A 271 1.39 -26.83 -10.61
C ASN A 271 2.20 -27.62 -11.67
N LEU A 272 2.22 -27.16 -12.92
CA LEU A 272 3.03 -27.75 -14.00
C LEU A 272 4.53 -27.62 -13.75
N VAL A 273 4.97 -26.48 -13.22
CA VAL A 273 6.37 -26.24 -12.85
C VAL A 273 6.80 -27.16 -11.70
N SER A 274 5.93 -27.33 -10.70
CA SER A 274 6.19 -28.24 -9.57
C SER A 274 6.26 -29.71 -10.00
N ASP A 275 5.42 -30.15 -10.95
CA ASP A 275 5.43 -31.52 -11.47
C ASP A 275 6.60 -31.79 -12.45
N GLY A 276 7.14 -30.75 -13.09
CA GLY A 276 8.31 -30.83 -13.98
C GLY A 276 8.06 -31.51 -15.34
N ARG A 277 6.85 -32.04 -15.57
CA ARG A 277 6.41 -32.69 -16.83
C ARG A 277 5.40 -31.81 -17.55
N ILE A 278 5.77 -31.34 -18.74
CA ILE A 278 4.96 -30.40 -19.51
C ILE A 278 4.69 -30.97 -20.92
N HIS A 279 3.50 -31.52 -21.11
CA HIS A 279 2.98 -32.00 -22.39
C HIS A 279 1.46 -31.79 -22.46
N PRO A 280 0.82 -31.77 -23.65
CA PRO A 280 -0.57 -31.34 -23.81
C PRO A 280 -1.58 -32.01 -22.87
N GLY A 281 -1.57 -33.36 -22.78
CA GLY A 281 -2.50 -34.05 -21.87
C GLY A 281 -2.29 -33.72 -20.39
N ARG A 282 -1.05 -33.41 -19.97
CA ARG A 282 -0.80 -32.98 -18.58
C ARG A 282 -1.21 -31.54 -18.33
N ILE A 283 -1.07 -30.69 -19.34
CA ILE A 283 -1.57 -29.30 -19.29
C ILE A 283 -3.08 -29.31 -19.09
N GLU A 284 -3.80 -30.15 -19.82
CA GLU A 284 -5.25 -30.34 -19.65
C GLU A 284 -5.62 -30.76 -18.22
N ASP A 285 -4.99 -31.83 -17.69
CA ASP A 285 -5.19 -32.27 -16.31
C ASP A 285 -4.94 -31.16 -15.28
N MET A 286 -3.86 -30.39 -15.46
CA MET A 286 -3.47 -29.33 -14.52
C MET A 286 -4.38 -28.11 -14.61
N VAL A 287 -4.88 -27.78 -15.79
CA VAL A 287 -5.89 -26.71 -15.97
C VAL A 287 -7.20 -27.12 -15.31
N ASP A 288 -7.66 -28.36 -15.49
CA ASP A 288 -8.89 -28.84 -14.84
C ASP A 288 -8.77 -28.90 -13.32
N LYS A 289 -7.60 -29.31 -12.82
CA LYS A 289 -7.31 -29.26 -11.39
C LYS A 289 -7.30 -27.82 -10.86
N ALA A 290 -6.63 -26.91 -11.57
CA ALA A 290 -6.57 -25.49 -11.21
C ALA A 290 -7.96 -24.83 -11.26
N ARG A 291 -8.83 -25.21 -12.21
CA ARG A 291 -10.23 -24.75 -12.28
C ARG A 291 -10.98 -25.12 -11.00
N LYS A 292 -10.89 -26.37 -10.55
CA LYS A 292 -11.54 -26.82 -9.31
C LYS A 292 -10.98 -26.11 -8.09
N GLU A 293 -9.65 -26.02 -8.00
CA GLU A 293 -8.97 -25.36 -6.89
C GLU A 293 -9.38 -23.88 -6.77
N VAL A 294 -9.36 -23.13 -7.87
CA VAL A 294 -9.81 -21.73 -7.91
C VAL A 294 -11.29 -21.61 -7.58
N ASP A 295 -12.14 -22.51 -8.06
CA ASP A 295 -13.58 -22.52 -7.74
C ASP A 295 -13.85 -22.72 -6.24
N ASP A 296 -13.09 -23.61 -5.60
CA ASP A 296 -13.17 -23.85 -4.16
C ASP A 296 -12.75 -22.60 -3.37
N ILE A 297 -11.62 -21.95 -3.72
CA ILE A 297 -11.23 -20.71 -3.01
C ILE A 297 -12.21 -19.56 -3.27
N ILE A 298 -12.84 -19.49 -4.45
CA ILE A 298 -13.92 -18.51 -4.72
C ILE A 298 -15.07 -18.74 -3.76
N ARG A 299 -15.52 -19.99 -3.61
CA ARG A 299 -16.62 -20.30 -2.69
C ARG A 299 -16.25 -19.98 -1.25
N ASP A 300 -15.09 -20.42 -0.80
CA ASP A 300 -14.60 -20.18 0.57
C ASP A 300 -14.46 -18.68 0.85
N ALA A 301 -14.00 -17.88 -0.11
CA ALA A 301 -13.90 -16.42 0.02
C ALA A 301 -15.26 -15.75 0.17
N GLY A 302 -16.26 -16.19 -0.59
CA GLY A 302 -17.64 -15.71 -0.46
C GLY A 302 -18.24 -16.08 0.90
N GLU A 303 -18.07 -17.33 1.33
CA GLU A 303 -18.53 -17.81 2.64
C GLU A 303 -17.87 -17.02 3.78
N GLN A 304 -16.55 -16.84 3.73
CA GLN A 304 -15.81 -16.04 4.70
C GLN A 304 -16.30 -14.59 4.77
N ALA A 305 -16.54 -13.95 3.61
CA ALA A 305 -17.07 -12.58 3.56
C ALA A 305 -18.46 -12.48 4.21
N THR A 306 -19.36 -13.41 3.91
CA THR A 306 -20.70 -13.43 4.54
C THR A 306 -20.64 -13.69 6.04
N PHE A 307 -19.73 -14.56 6.48
CA PHE A 307 -19.50 -14.88 7.89
C PHE A 307 -18.93 -13.69 8.66
N GLU A 308 -17.91 -13.02 8.12
CA GLU A 308 -17.26 -11.84 8.72
C GLU A 308 -18.25 -10.69 8.94
N ILE A 309 -19.11 -10.45 7.95
CA ILE A 309 -20.11 -9.38 8.01
C ILE A 309 -21.34 -9.79 8.86
N ASN A 310 -21.47 -11.07 9.23
CA ASN A 310 -22.60 -11.63 9.96
C ASN A 310 -23.93 -11.62 9.16
N VAL A 311 -23.85 -11.83 7.84
CA VAL A 311 -25.01 -11.91 6.94
C VAL A 311 -25.27 -13.37 6.61
N HIS A 312 -26.39 -13.89 7.13
CA HIS A 312 -26.80 -15.28 6.94
C HIS A 312 -27.86 -15.41 5.84
N ASN A 313 -28.16 -16.65 5.45
CA ASN A 313 -29.23 -16.99 4.51
C ASN A 313 -29.10 -16.28 3.15
N MET A 314 -27.89 -16.25 2.59
CA MET A 314 -27.67 -15.85 1.20
C MET A 314 -27.71 -17.08 0.30
N HIS A 315 -28.24 -16.93 -0.91
CA HIS A 315 -28.31 -18.04 -1.86
C HIS A 315 -26.88 -18.54 -2.20
N PRO A 316 -26.59 -19.86 -2.18
CA PRO A 316 -25.23 -20.37 -2.40
C PRO A 316 -24.56 -19.87 -3.70
N ASP A 317 -25.33 -19.75 -4.78
CA ASP A 317 -24.82 -19.20 -6.04
C ASP A 317 -24.47 -17.71 -5.94
N LEU A 318 -25.21 -16.93 -5.14
CA LEU A 318 -24.90 -15.52 -4.91
C LEU A 318 -23.64 -15.38 -4.03
N VAL A 319 -23.46 -16.25 -3.03
CA VAL A 319 -22.23 -16.35 -2.23
C VAL A 319 -21.04 -16.66 -3.13
N LYS A 320 -21.19 -17.59 -4.08
CA LYS A 320 -20.15 -17.90 -5.07
C LYS A 320 -19.84 -16.72 -5.97
N ILE A 321 -20.85 -15.98 -6.45
CA ILE A 321 -20.66 -14.77 -7.27
C ILE A 321 -19.93 -13.68 -6.46
N LEU A 322 -20.31 -13.48 -5.20
CA LEU A 322 -19.62 -12.56 -4.29
C LEU A 322 -18.13 -12.94 -4.17
N GLY A 323 -17.83 -14.22 -3.99
CA GLY A 323 -16.46 -14.72 -3.91
C GLY A 323 -15.60 -14.43 -5.14
N ARG A 324 -16.20 -14.32 -6.35
CA ARG A 324 -15.49 -13.96 -7.58
C ARG A 324 -14.87 -12.57 -7.51
N LEU A 325 -15.44 -11.66 -6.71
CA LEU A 325 -14.89 -10.32 -6.48
C LEU A 325 -13.49 -10.35 -5.85
N LYS A 326 -13.07 -11.47 -5.25
CA LYS A 326 -11.70 -11.68 -4.73
C LYS A 326 -10.64 -11.51 -5.81
N TYR A 327 -10.97 -11.84 -7.05
CA TYR A 327 -10.04 -11.70 -8.18
C TYR A 327 -10.26 -10.41 -8.97
N ARG A 328 -11.31 -9.64 -8.63
CA ARG A 328 -11.59 -8.38 -9.29
C ARG A 328 -10.87 -7.24 -8.58
N THR A 329 -10.20 -6.42 -9.36
CA THR A 329 -9.65 -5.14 -8.90
C THR A 329 -10.32 -3.99 -9.63
N SER A 330 -10.64 -2.94 -8.87
CA SER A 330 -11.18 -1.68 -9.39
C SER A 330 -10.36 -0.54 -8.79
N TYR A 331 -9.84 0.34 -9.64
CA TYR A 331 -8.97 1.45 -9.22
C TYR A 331 -7.78 1.05 -8.32
N GLY A 332 -7.24 -0.16 -8.49
CA GLY A 332 -6.11 -0.67 -7.70
C GLY A 332 -6.47 -1.29 -6.34
N GLN A 333 -7.77 -1.37 -6.01
CA GLN A 333 -8.29 -2.03 -4.82
C GLN A 333 -8.99 -3.33 -5.18
N ASN A 334 -8.87 -4.33 -4.31
CA ASN A 334 -9.62 -5.58 -4.41
C ASN A 334 -11.11 -5.33 -4.11
N VAL A 335 -11.99 -5.71 -5.03
CA VAL A 335 -13.43 -5.38 -4.93
C VAL A 335 -14.08 -6.12 -3.77
N LEU A 336 -13.76 -7.39 -3.51
CA LEU A 336 -14.34 -8.12 -2.36
C LEU A 336 -13.99 -7.44 -1.04
N LYS A 337 -12.73 -7.05 -0.85
CA LYS A 337 -12.29 -6.33 0.36
C LYS A 337 -13.01 -4.99 0.50
N HIS A 338 -13.15 -4.26 -0.60
CA HIS A 338 -13.91 -3.01 -0.62
C HIS A 338 -15.39 -3.23 -0.25
N SER A 339 -16.05 -4.25 -0.80
CA SER A 339 -17.45 -4.56 -0.45
C SER A 339 -17.63 -4.96 1.02
N ILE A 340 -16.67 -5.71 1.60
CA ILE A 340 -16.64 -6.01 3.04
C ILE A 340 -16.50 -4.71 3.87
N GLU A 341 -15.62 -3.80 3.43
CA GLU A 341 -15.43 -2.50 4.08
C GLU A 341 -16.71 -1.66 4.05
N VAL A 342 -17.32 -1.52 2.88
CA VAL A 342 -18.57 -0.79 2.69
C VAL A 342 -19.67 -1.40 3.54
N ALA A 343 -19.76 -2.73 3.62
CA ALA A 343 -20.70 -3.41 4.51
C ALA A 343 -20.50 -3.04 5.99
N HIS A 344 -19.26 -3.02 6.48
CA HIS A 344 -18.96 -2.59 7.85
C HIS A 344 -19.33 -1.13 8.10
N LEU A 345 -18.98 -0.23 7.18
CA LEU A 345 -19.31 1.19 7.27
C LEU A 345 -20.83 1.41 7.27
N SER A 346 -21.56 0.82 6.32
CA SER A 346 -23.01 0.89 6.26
C SER A 346 -23.67 0.35 7.53
N GLY A 347 -23.16 -0.76 8.08
CA GLY A 347 -23.65 -1.31 9.35
C GLY A 347 -23.43 -0.41 10.55
N MET A 348 -22.26 0.25 10.65
CA MET A 348 -21.97 1.20 11.73
C MET A 348 -22.84 2.46 11.62
N LEU A 349 -22.97 3.01 10.41
CA LEU A 349 -23.82 4.19 10.18
C LEU A 349 -25.29 3.88 10.46
N ALA A 350 -25.76 2.70 10.06
CA ALA A 350 -27.12 2.25 10.34
C ALA A 350 -27.38 2.13 11.85
N ALA A 351 -26.42 1.60 12.61
CA ALA A 351 -26.54 1.48 14.07
C ALA A 351 -26.70 2.84 14.75
N GLU A 352 -25.97 3.86 14.28
CA GLU A 352 -26.01 5.21 14.84
C GLU A 352 -27.29 5.97 14.45
N LEU A 353 -27.85 5.70 13.27
CA LEU A 353 -29.10 6.30 12.81
C LEU A 353 -30.37 5.52 13.23
N GLY A 354 -30.21 4.36 13.88
CA GLY A 354 -31.34 3.52 14.31
C GLY A 354 -31.98 2.69 13.19
N GLU A 355 -31.27 2.47 12.09
CA GLU A 355 -31.69 1.64 10.94
C GLU A 355 -31.30 0.15 11.14
N ASP A 356 -31.84 -0.73 10.29
CA ASP A 356 -31.51 -2.16 10.33
C ASP A 356 -30.04 -2.42 9.90
N ILE A 357 -29.21 -2.73 10.89
CA ILE A 357 -27.78 -3.03 10.74
C ILE A 357 -27.53 -4.21 9.80
N THR A 358 -28.34 -5.26 9.87
CA THR A 358 -28.14 -6.49 9.09
C THR A 358 -28.48 -6.24 7.62
N LEU A 359 -29.58 -5.53 7.38
CA LEU A 359 -29.99 -5.13 6.03
C LEU A 359 -28.99 -4.15 5.41
N ALA A 360 -28.48 -3.18 6.18
CA ALA A 360 -27.46 -2.23 5.71
C ALA A 360 -26.14 -2.91 5.34
N LYS A 361 -25.70 -3.86 6.17
CA LYS A 361 -24.52 -4.69 5.88
C LYS A 361 -24.69 -5.53 4.62
N ARG A 362 -25.86 -6.16 4.44
CA ARG A 362 -26.17 -6.95 3.24
C ARG A 362 -26.21 -6.08 1.98
N ALA A 363 -26.79 -4.90 2.07
CA ALA A 363 -26.81 -3.92 0.99
C ALA A 363 -25.40 -3.43 0.63
N GLY A 364 -24.59 -3.08 1.62
CA GLY A 364 -23.19 -2.68 1.42
C GLY A 364 -22.31 -3.79 0.85
N LEU A 365 -22.53 -5.05 1.24
CA LEU A 365 -21.76 -6.20 0.72
C LEU A 365 -22.08 -6.48 -0.75
N LEU A 366 -23.33 -6.24 -1.18
CA LEU A 366 -23.80 -6.57 -2.52
C LEU A 366 -23.80 -5.38 -3.50
N HIS A 367 -23.52 -4.15 -3.04
CA HIS A 367 -23.65 -2.93 -3.85
C HIS A 367 -22.92 -3.01 -5.21
N ASP A 368 -21.77 -3.70 -5.23
CA ASP A 368 -20.87 -3.83 -6.38
C ASP A 368 -20.83 -5.26 -6.96
N VAL A 369 -21.78 -6.14 -6.61
CA VAL A 369 -21.76 -7.57 -6.97
C VAL A 369 -21.77 -7.80 -8.48
N GLY A 370 -22.28 -6.87 -9.27
CA GLY A 370 -22.28 -6.96 -10.73
C GLY A 370 -20.88 -6.95 -11.35
N LYS A 371 -19.86 -6.41 -10.66
CA LYS A 371 -18.45 -6.45 -11.12
C LYS A 371 -17.85 -7.86 -11.14
N ALA A 372 -18.57 -8.85 -10.62
CA ALA A 372 -18.16 -10.26 -10.64
C ALA A 372 -18.36 -10.95 -12.00
N ILE A 373 -19.29 -10.44 -12.83
CA ILE A 373 -19.72 -11.06 -14.10
C ILE A 373 -19.90 -10.06 -15.27
N ASP A 374 -19.42 -8.83 -15.11
CA ASP A 374 -19.44 -7.72 -16.09
C ASP A 374 -18.76 -8.06 -17.44
N HIS A 375 -17.88 -9.07 -17.48
CA HIS A 375 -17.22 -9.52 -18.72
C HIS A 375 -17.98 -10.65 -19.44
N GLU A 376 -18.96 -11.27 -18.79
CA GLU A 376 -19.74 -12.39 -19.34
C GLU A 376 -21.12 -11.94 -19.85
N VAL A 377 -21.63 -10.82 -19.33
CA VAL A 377 -22.97 -10.30 -19.59
C VAL A 377 -22.88 -8.85 -20.05
N GLU A 378 -23.66 -8.49 -21.08
CA GLU A 378 -23.75 -7.13 -21.60
C GLU A 378 -24.57 -6.24 -20.65
N GLY A 379 -24.01 -5.10 -20.23
CA GLY A 379 -24.66 -4.15 -19.32
C GLY A 379 -23.67 -3.44 -18.39
N SER A 380 -24.13 -2.39 -17.71
CA SER A 380 -23.35 -1.78 -16.62
C SER A 380 -23.30 -2.72 -15.40
N HIS A 381 -22.26 -2.60 -14.56
CA HIS A 381 -22.17 -3.41 -13.33
C HIS A 381 -23.34 -3.15 -12.38
N VAL A 382 -23.95 -1.97 -12.46
CA VAL A 382 -25.16 -1.61 -11.71
C VAL A 382 -26.36 -2.43 -12.20
N GLU A 383 -26.65 -2.40 -13.51
CA GLU A 383 -27.77 -3.15 -14.10
C GLU A 383 -27.64 -4.65 -13.85
N ILE A 384 -26.44 -5.20 -14.06
CA ILE A 384 -26.12 -6.60 -13.81
C ILE A 384 -26.34 -6.94 -12.33
N GLY A 385 -25.88 -6.08 -11.42
CA GLY A 385 -26.07 -6.26 -9.98
C GLY A 385 -27.56 -6.27 -9.58
N VAL A 386 -28.36 -5.38 -10.18
CA VAL A 386 -29.82 -5.31 -9.97
C VAL A 386 -30.50 -6.58 -10.47
N GLU A 387 -30.14 -7.07 -11.65
CA GLU A 387 -30.70 -8.31 -12.20
C GLU A 387 -30.34 -9.53 -11.35
N LEU A 388 -29.09 -9.61 -10.87
CA LEU A 388 -28.64 -10.66 -9.96
C LEU A 388 -29.43 -10.64 -8.65
N ALA A 389 -29.55 -9.47 -8.02
CA ALA A 389 -30.28 -9.32 -6.77
C ALA A 389 -31.76 -9.69 -6.93
N LYS A 390 -32.41 -9.28 -8.03
CA LYS A 390 -33.78 -9.70 -8.37
C LYS A 390 -33.90 -11.20 -8.60
N LYS A 391 -32.96 -11.81 -9.34
CA LYS A 391 -32.96 -13.24 -9.65
C LYS A 391 -32.91 -14.10 -8.39
N TYR A 392 -32.15 -13.69 -7.38
CA TYR A 392 -32.03 -14.39 -6.10
C TYR A 392 -33.01 -13.89 -5.02
N ALA A 393 -34.01 -13.10 -5.41
CA ALA A 393 -35.07 -12.59 -4.52
C ALA A 393 -34.54 -11.82 -3.29
N GLU A 394 -33.51 -10.99 -3.50
CA GLU A 394 -33.03 -10.06 -2.48
C GLU A 394 -34.07 -8.98 -2.16
N ASN A 395 -33.93 -8.35 -0.98
CA ASN A 395 -34.84 -7.31 -0.51
C ASN A 395 -34.80 -6.06 -1.43
N ASP A 396 -35.95 -5.41 -1.65
CA ASP A 396 -36.06 -4.19 -2.48
C ASP A 396 -35.09 -3.07 -2.06
N THR A 397 -34.80 -2.95 -0.76
CA THR A 397 -33.80 -2.01 -0.23
C THR A 397 -32.39 -2.35 -0.71
N VAL A 398 -32.02 -3.64 -0.77
CA VAL A 398 -30.71 -4.10 -1.30
C VAL A 398 -30.64 -3.84 -2.79
N ILE A 399 -31.71 -4.15 -3.53
CA ILE A 399 -31.81 -3.91 -4.97
C ILE A 399 -31.68 -2.41 -5.26
N ASN A 400 -32.36 -1.55 -4.50
CA ASN A 400 -32.27 -0.11 -4.68
C ASN A 400 -30.90 0.43 -4.29
N ALA A 401 -30.26 -0.07 -3.22
CA ALA A 401 -28.91 0.33 -2.85
C ALA A 401 -27.90 0.02 -3.98
N ILE A 402 -28.00 -1.15 -4.61
CA ILE A 402 -27.22 -1.48 -5.81
C ILE A 402 -27.53 -0.49 -6.95
N HIS A 403 -28.80 -0.16 -7.17
CA HIS A 403 -29.20 0.71 -8.28
C HIS A 403 -28.83 2.20 -8.08
N SER A 404 -28.84 2.69 -6.85
CA SER A 404 -28.72 4.12 -6.54
C SER A 404 -27.34 4.55 -6.07
N HIS A 405 -26.40 3.64 -5.78
CA HIS A 405 -25.14 4.02 -5.14
C HIS A 405 -24.23 4.93 -5.98
N HIS A 406 -24.37 4.94 -7.31
CA HIS A 406 -23.71 5.89 -8.21
C HIS A 406 -24.58 7.11 -8.57
N GLY A 407 -25.81 7.20 -8.05
CA GLY A 407 -26.74 8.30 -8.32
C GLY A 407 -27.56 8.14 -9.60
N ASP A 408 -27.56 6.96 -10.22
CA ASP A 408 -28.33 6.69 -11.45
C ASP A 408 -29.85 6.72 -11.22
N VAL A 409 -30.28 6.35 -10.01
CA VAL A 409 -31.67 6.37 -9.55
C VAL A 409 -31.76 6.94 -8.14
N GLU A 410 -32.87 7.61 -7.83
CA GLU A 410 -33.15 8.14 -6.50
C GLU A 410 -33.12 7.03 -5.43
N PRO A 411 -32.40 7.23 -4.31
CA PRO A 411 -32.42 6.32 -3.19
C PRO A 411 -33.81 6.33 -2.52
N THR A 412 -34.41 5.17 -2.39
CA THR A 412 -35.75 4.99 -1.79
C THR A 412 -35.73 4.69 -0.30
N SER A 413 -34.54 4.52 0.28
CA SER A 413 -34.35 4.20 1.69
C SER A 413 -33.12 4.89 2.28
N ILE A 414 -33.11 5.10 3.60
CA ILE A 414 -31.95 5.65 4.31
C ILE A 414 -30.74 4.71 4.13
N ILE A 415 -30.94 3.39 4.14
CA ILE A 415 -29.90 2.40 3.89
C ILE A 415 -29.22 2.62 2.52
N SER A 416 -29.99 2.91 1.47
CA SER A 416 -29.42 3.19 0.14
C SER A 416 -28.49 4.41 0.15
N ILE A 417 -28.86 5.45 0.90
CA ILE A 417 -28.03 6.65 1.11
C ILE A 417 -26.77 6.30 1.90
N LEU A 418 -26.89 5.47 2.93
CA LEU A 418 -25.78 5.02 3.76
C LEU A 418 -24.76 4.18 2.97
N VAL A 419 -25.23 3.32 2.05
CA VAL A 419 -24.36 2.54 1.16
C VAL A 419 -23.60 3.45 0.22
N ALA A 420 -24.26 4.42 -0.42
CA ALA A 420 -23.61 5.40 -1.29
C ALA A 420 -22.55 6.23 -0.53
N ALA A 421 -22.88 6.66 0.69
CA ALA A 421 -21.93 7.38 1.54
C ALA A 421 -20.73 6.49 1.95
N ALA A 422 -20.99 5.24 2.31
CA ALA A 422 -19.95 4.28 2.69
C ALA A 422 -19.01 3.93 1.52
N ASP A 423 -19.54 3.75 0.31
CA ASP A 423 -18.77 3.54 -0.92
C ASP A 423 -17.85 4.75 -1.19
N ALA A 424 -18.42 5.96 -1.20
CA ALA A 424 -17.64 7.19 -1.39
C ALA A 424 -16.53 7.36 -0.33
N LEU A 425 -16.80 7.01 0.94
CA LEU A 425 -15.82 7.06 2.02
C LEU A 425 -14.71 6.04 1.84
N SER A 426 -15.02 4.80 1.44
CA SER A 426 -14.01 3.77 1.15
C SER A 426 -13.14 4.18 -0.04
N ALA A 427 -13.74 4.77 -1.09
CA ALA A 427 -13.03 5.19 -2.30
C ALA A 427 -12.15 6.44 -2.13
N ALA A 428 -12.49 7.34 -1.19
CA ALA A 428 -11.81 8.64 -1.00
C ALA A 428 -10.59 8.60 -0.06
N ARG A 429 -10.25 7.46 0.56
CA ARG A 429 -9.14 7.40 1.54
C ARG A 429 -7.77 7.65 0.88
N PRO A 430 -6.91 8.51 1.45
CA PRO A 430 -5.54 8.70 0.97
C PRO A 430 -4.78 7.37 0.95
N GLY A 431 -4.24 6.99 -0.22
CA GLY A 431 -3.57 5.69 -0.44
C GLY A 431 -4.44 4.60 -1.08
N ALA A 432 -5.78 4.74 -1.11
CA ALA A 432 -6.71 3.89 -1.88
C ALA A 432 -6.50 4.05 -3.40
N ARG A 433 -6.17 5.27 -3.81
CA ARG A 433 -5.74 5.61 -5.17
C ARG A 433 -4.30 6.12 -5.09
N LYS A 434 -3.33 5.26 -5.39
CA LYS A 434 -2.06 5.79 -5.91
C LYS A 434 -2.36 6.33 -7.30
N GLU A 435 -1.89 7.54 -7.60
CA GLU A 435 -1.76 8.02 -8.99
C GLU A 435 -1.24 6.84 -9.82
N THR A 436 -1.98 6.45 -10.86
CA THR A 436 -1.51 5.43 -11.81
C THR A 436 -0.14 5.90 -12.30
N LEU A 437 0.81 4.97 -12.41
CA LEU A 437 2.15 5.26 -12.94
C LEU A 437 2.06 6.06 -14.26
N GLU A 438 1.04 5.78 -15.06
CA GLU A 438 0.72 6.51 -16.28
C GLU A 438 0.35 7.98 -16.06
N ASN A 439 -0.49 8.31 -15.07
CA ASN A 439 -0.81 9.71 -14.74
C ASN A 439 0.42 10.45 -14.20
N TYR A 440 1.25 9.75 -13.41
CA TYR A 440 2.50 10.29 -12.93
C TYR A 440 3.51 10.54 -14.07
N ILE A 441 3.64 9.61 -15.02
CA ILE A 441 4.45 9.77 -16.23
C ILE A 441 3.93 10.93 -17.08
N ARG A 442 2.63 10.96 -17.38
CA ARG A 442 2.01 12.08 -18.13
C ARG A 442 2.21 13.43 -17.43
N ARG A 443 2.23 13.44 -16.09
CA ARG A 443 2.50 14.66 -15.31
C ARG A 443 3.95 15.13 -15.46
N LEU A 444 4.92 14.21 -15.42
CA LEU A 444 6.33 14.53 -15.68
C LEU A 444 6.54 15.00 -17.12
N GLU A 445 5.97 14.29 -18.09
CA GLU A 445 6.03 14.67 -19.51
C GLU A 445 5.42 16.05 -19.76
N ARG A 446 4.31 16.37 -19.08
CA ARG A 446 3.68 17.69 -19.19
C ARG A 446 4.54 18.80 -18.57
N LEU A 447 5.23 18.54 -17.46
CA LEU A 447 6.20 19.47 -16.87
C LEU A 447 7.37 19.74 -17.82
N GLU A 448 7.90 18.69 -18.46
CA GLU A 448 8.99 18.78 -19.43
C GLU A 448 8.54 19.55 -20.68
N THR A 449 7.41 19.16 -21.28
CA THR A 449 6.86 19.80 -22.50
C THR A 449 6.56 21.28 -22.31
N LEU A 450 6.00 21.66 -21.15
CA LEU A 450 5.71 23.07 -20.82
C LEU A 450 7.00 23.90 -20.78
N SER A 451 8.07 23.35 -20.23
CA SER A 451 9.36 24.03 -20.15
C SER A 451 10.10 24.07 -21.50
N GLU A 452 9.92 23.05 -22.35
CA GLU A 452 10.47 23.02 -23.71
C GLU A 452 9.76 23.99 -24.66
N GLY A 453 8.56 24.47 -24.33
CA GLY A 453 7.81 25.44 -25.13
C GLY A 453 8.41 26.85 -25.17
N TYR A 454 9.41 27.15 -24.34
CA TYR A 454 10.06 28.46 -24.29
C TYR A 454 11.20 28.60 -25.30
N GLU A 455 11.27 29.76 -25.96
CA GLU A 455 12.32 30.06 -26.95
C GLU A 455 13.72 30.05 -26.32
N GLY A 456 14.64 29.27 -26.91
CA GLY A 456 16.02 29.12 -26.46
C GLY A 456 16.26 27.99 -25.45
N VAL A 457 15.22 27.23 -25.09
CA VAL A 457 15.34 25.96 -24.35
C VAL A 457 15.70 24.83 -25.32
N GLU A 458 16.76 24.08 -25.02
CA GLU A 458 17.16 22.92 -25.82
C GLU A 458 16.49 21.63 -25.32
N LYS A 459 16.43 21.45 -23.99
CA LYS A 459 15.78 20.30 -23.33
C LYS A 459 15.34 20.66 -21.92
N ALA A 460 14.29 20.02 -21.43
CA ALA A 460 13.90 20.06 -20.02
C ALA A 460 13.81 18.65 -19.43
N PHE A 461 14.16 18.52 -18.15
CA PHE A 461 14.10 17.25 -17.41
C PHE A 461 13.41 17.45 -16.06
N ALA A 462 12.40 16.66 -15.78
CA ALA A 462 11.78 16.58 -14.46
C ALA A 462 12.56 15.57 -13.58
N ILE A 463 13.25 16.08 -12.57
CA ILE A 463 14.14 15.33 -11.66
C ILE A 463 13.46 15.21 -10.27
N GLN A 464 13.92 14.26 -9.45
CA GLN A 464 13.45 14.05 -8.08
C GLN A 464 11.93 13.85 -7.98
N ALA A 465 11.40 12.96 -8.81
CA ALA A 465 9.96 12.70 -8.89
C ALA A 465 9.10 13.94 -9.22
N GLY A 466 9.66 14.84 -10.04
CA GLY A 466 9.03 16.09 -10.46
C GLY A 466 9.04 17.18 -9.39
N ARG A 467 9.90 17.06 -8.36
CA ARG A 467 10.17 18.14 -7.39
C ARG A 467 11.25 19.11 -7.84
N GLU A 468 11.97 18.78 -8.90
CA GLU A 468 12.91 19.68 -9.56
C GLU A 468 12.68 19.61 -11.06
N ILE A 469 12.71 20.75 -11.75
CA ILE A 469 12.79 20.79 -13.21
C ILE A 469 14.08 21.47 -13.62
N ARG A 470 14.86 20.79 -14.46
CA ARG A 470 16.14 21.26 -14.96
C ARG A 470 16.03 21.57 -16.44
N VAL A 471 16.22 22.83 -16.78
CA VAL A 471 16.03 23.37 -18.14
C VAL A 471 17.40 23.71 -18.70
N ILE A 472 17.78 23.06 -19.78
CA ILE A 472 19.04 23.30 -20.48
C ILE A 472 18.76 24.31 -21.59
N VAL A 473 19.51 25.41 -21.59
CA VAL A 473 19.33 26.51 -22.53
C VAL A 473 20.54 26.67 -23.44
N SER A 474 20.28 27.12 -24.66
CA SER A 474 21.34 27.39 -25.62
C SER A 474 22.10 28.67 -25.22
N PRO A 475 23.42 28.60 -25.00
CA PRO A 475 24.21 29.74 -24.53
C PRO A 475 24.34 30.86 -25.55
N GLU A 476 24.04 30.60 -26.83
CA GLU A 476 24.09 31.57 -27.92
C GLU A 476 22.85 32.48 -27.98
N THR A 477 21.70 31.99 -27.52
CA THR A 477 20.41 32.70 -27.60
C THR A 477 19.97 33.28 -26.25
N ILE A 478 20.33 32.62 -25.15
CA ILE A 478 19.99 33.00 -23.78
C ILE A 478 21.23 33.46 -23.01
N ASP A 479 21.20 34.69 -22.50
CA ASP A 479 22.22 35.24 -21.60
C ASP A 479 21.90 34.96 -20.12
N ASP A 480 22.80 35.30 -19.20
CA ASP A 480 22.64 35.00 -17.77
C ASP A 480 21.41 35.73 -17.17
N LEU A 481 21.09 36.93 -17.66
CA LEU A 481 19.94 37.70 -17.18
C LEU A 481 18.62 37.09 -17.68
N LYS A 482 18.56 36.68 -18.94
CA LYS A 482 17.44 35.97 -19.55
C LYS A 482 17.24 34.60 -18.90
N SER A 483 18.31 33.91 -18.49
CA SER A 483 18.23 32.64 -17.76
C SER A 483 17.46 32.77 -16.44
N HIS A 484 17.70 33.86 -15.69
CA HIS A 484 16.94 34.15 -14.48
C HIS A 484 15.48 34.52 -14.73
N ARG A 485 15.18 35.25 -15.82
CA ARG A 485 13.80 35.55 -16.21
C ARG A 485 13.05 34.30 -16.62
N LEU A 486 13.66 33.47 -17.47
CA LEU A 486 13.11 32.20 -17.91
C LEU A 486 12.75 31.28 -16.73
N ALA A 487 13.64 31.16 -15.74
CA ALA A 487 13.35 30.38 -14.53
C ALA A 487 12.11 30.87 -13.79
N ARG A 488 11.89 32.20 -13.76
CA ARG A 488 10.75 32.82 -13.09
C ARG A 488 9.45 32.68 -13.90
N ASP A 489 9.55 32.73 -15.22
CA ASP A 489 8.42 32.58 -16.13
C ASP A 489 7.91 31.13 -16.13
N ILE A 490 8.82 30.15 -16.24
CA ILE A 490 8.50 28.72 -16.12
C ILE A 490 7.88 28.41 -14.75
N LYS A 491 8.43 28.99 -13.66
CA LYS A 491 7.86 28.84 -12.32
C LYS A 491 6.39 29.30 -12.27
N ARG A 492 6.08 30.48 -12.82
CA ARG A 492 4.71 31.01 -12.84
C ARG A 492 3.78 30.15 -13.67
N GLN A 493 4.20 29.74 -14.86
CA GLN A 493 3.37 28.92 -15.72
C GLN A 493 3.07 27.54 -15.10
N ILE A 494 4.03 26.95 -14.38
CA ILE A 494 3.79 25.73 -13.60
C ILE A 494 2.78 25.98 -12.46
N GLU A 495 2.88 27.10 -11.73
CA GLU A 495 1.91 27.47 -10.67
C GLU A 495 0.48 27.68 -11.23
N ASP A 496 0.36 28.20 -12.45
CA ASP A 496 -0.93 28.51 -13.08
C ASP A 496 -1.59 27.30 -13.76
N GLU A 497 -0.82 26.43 -14.41
CA GLU A 497 -1.35 25.32 -15.24
C GLU A 497 -1.36 23.94 -14.54
N LEU A 498 -0.57 23.76 -13.48
CA LEU A 498 -0.37 22.46 -12.84
C LEU A 498 -0.62 22.54 -11.34
N GLN A 499 -1.62 21.80 -10.86
CA GLN A 499 -1.82 21.59 -9.43
C GLN A 499 -0.81 20.55 -8.93
N TYR A 500 0.17 20.99 -8.12
CA TYR A 500 1.19 20.11 -7.58
C TYR A 500 1.26 20.19 -6.05
N PRO A 501 1.27 19.05 -5.33
CA PRO A 501 1.47 19.04 -3.88
C PRO A 501 2.96 19.26 -3.56
N GLY A 502 3.29 20.45 -3.06
CA GLY A 502 4.63 20.82 -2.59
C GLY A 502 5.34 21.84 -3.49
N HIS A 503 6.63 22.07 -3.23
CA HIS A 503 7.44 23.03 -3.96
C HIS A 503 8.21 22.36 -5.10
N ILE A 504 8.13 22.93 -6.31
CA ILE A 504 8.94 22.54 -7.46
C ILE A 504 10.10 23.53 -7.61
N LYS A 505 11.33 23.00 -7.64
CA LYS A 505 12.54 23.79 -7.86
C LYS A 505 12.82 23.91 -9.36
N VAL A 506 12.76 25.11 -9.91
CA VAL A 506 13.14 25.38 -11.31
C VAL A 506 14.63 25.75 -11.37
N THR A 507 15.42 25.00 -12.13
CA THR A 507 16.85 25.25 -12.34
C THR A 507 17.14 25.40 -13.82
N VAL A 508 17.58 26.58 -14.24
CA VAL A 508 18.04 26.83 -15.61
C VAL A 508 19.56 26.67 -15.66
N VAL A 509 20.05 25.84 -16.59
CA VAL A 509 21.47 25.52 -16.76
C VAL A 509 21.91 26.00 -18.13
N ARG A 510 22.84 26.96 -18.14
CA ARG A 510 23.55 27.42 -19.33
C ARG A 510 24.95 26.83 -19.31
N GLU A 511 25.25 25.96 -20.28
CA GLU A 511 26.54 25.26 -20.36
C GLU A 511 27.18 25.48 -21.73
N THR A 512 28.42 25.96 -21.77
CA THR A 512 29.21 26.05 -22.99
C THR A 512 30.27 24.95 -22.98
N ARG A 513 30.25 24.06 -23.99
CA ARG A 513 31.23 22.98 -24.13
C ARG A 513 32.20 23.28 -25.27
N ALA A 514 33.48 23.44 -24.95
CA ALA A 514 34.56 23.48 -25.93
C ALA A 514 35.26 22.11 -25.96
N ILE A 515 35.32 21.47 -27.12
CA ILE A 515 35.93 20.14 -27.30
C ILE A 515 37.05 20.28 -28.32
N GLU A 516 38.29 20.00 -27.91
CA GLU A 516 39.44 19.87 -28.79
C GLU A 516 39.95 18.42 -28.78
N TYR A 517 40.32 17.92 -29.96
CA TYR A 517 40.89 16.59 -30.10
C TYR A 517 42.38 16.72 -30.41
N ALA A 518 43.21 16.18 -29.52
CA ALA A 518 44.64 16.02 -29.77
C ALA A 518 44.88 14.88 -30.78
N LYS A 519 45.89 15.04 -31.63
CA LYS A 519 46.27 14.06 -32.65
C LYS A 519 47.31 13.07 -32.13
#